data_AF-A0A1Q8LQR7-F1
#
_entry.id   AF-A0A1Q8LQR7-F1
#
_cell.length_a   1.000
_cell.length_b   1.000
_cell.length_c   1.000
_cell.angle_alpha   90.00
_cell.angle_beta   90.00
_cell.angle_gamma   90.00
#
_symmetry.space_group_name_H-M   'P 1'
#
loop_
_entity.id
_entity.type
_entity.pdbx_description
1 polymer ?
#
loop_
_entity_poly.entity_id
_entity_poly.type
_entity_poly.pdbx_seq_one_letter_code
_entity_poly.pdbx_strand_id
1 'polypeptide(L)' 'MSVPAPGPRPGDPRPEQDRPVAALRAEVDAAVAALDALDDRPVAEHPAAFERVHAALGRALSAGSERE' A
#
# COMPACT_ATOMS: atom_id res chain seq x y z
N MET A 1 27.74 10.73 12.82
CA MET A 1 26.84 11.86 12.56
C MET A 1 25.87 11.43 11.46
N SER A 2 24.60 11.17 11.79
CA SER A 2 23.57 10.86 10.78
C SER A 2 23.09 12.15 10.13
N VAL A 3 23.07 12.17 8.80
CA VAL A 3 22.58 13.28 7.97
C VAL A 3 21.07 13.06 7.75
N PRO A 4 20.22 14.11 7.73
CA PRO A 4 18.78 13.91 7.62
C PRO A 4 18.41 13.40 6.23
N ALA A 5 17.48 12.45 6.14
CA ALA A 5 16.87 12.08 4.88
C ALA A 5 16.19 13.32 4.27
N PRO A 6 16.51 13.71 3.02
CA PRO A 6 15.97 14.91 2.43
C PRO A 6 14.48 14.72 2.12
N GLY A 7 13.66 15.65 2.61
CA GLY A 7 12.26 15.76 2.20
C GLY A 7 12.10 16.07 0.70
N PRO A 8 10.90 15.87 0.13
CA PRO A 8 10.67 16.01 -1.30
C PRO A 8 11.03 17.41 -1.79
N ARG A 9 11.88 17.50 -2.82
CA ARG A 9 12.28 18.78 -3.42
C ARG A 9 11.20 19.24 -4.41
N PRO A 10 10.74 20.49 -4.35
CA PRO A 10 9.91 21.06 -5.40
C PRO A 10 10.66 21.00 -6.75
N GLY A 11 10.12 20.26 -7.71
CA GLY A 11 10.74 20.06 -9.04
C GLY A 11 11.39 18.68 -9.28
N ASP A 12 11.13 17.68 -8.43
CA ASP A 12 11.59 16.32 -8.69
C ASP A 12 10.95 15.75 -9.99
N PRO A 13 11.75 15.37 -11.01
CA PRO A 13 11.25 14.99 -12.34
C PRO A 13 10.71 13.56 -12.41
N ARG A 14 10.75 12.81 -11.31
CA ARG A 14 10.29 11.43 -11.28
C ARG A 14 8.77 11.37 -11.54
N PRO A 15 8.29 10.60 -12.52
CA PRO A 15 6.86 10.49 -12.84
C PRO A 15 6.06 10.12 -11.59
N GLU A 16 4.82 10.61 -11.45
CA GLU A 16 3.97 10.25 -10.30
C GLU A 16 3.79 8.72 -10.14
N GLN A 17 3.90 8.01 -11.25
CA GLN A 17 3.86 6.55 -11.37
C GLN A 17 5.02 5.84 -10.62
N ASP A 18 6.14 6.52 -10.41
CA ASP A 18 7.34 6.00 -9.74
C ASP A 18 7.38 6.34 -8.24
N ARG A 19 6.32 6.92 -7.66
CA ARG A 19 6.26 7.16 -6.21
C ARG A 19 5.87 5.84 -5.51
N PRO A 20 6.78 5.21 -4.75
CA PRO A 20 6.51 3.93 -4.10
C PRO A 20 5.27 4.00 -3.20
N VAL A 21 5.08 5.15 -2.53
CA VAL A 21 3.95 5.42 -1.63
C VAL A 21 2.61 5.51 -2.37
N ALA A 22 2.59 6.09 -3.57
CA ALA A 22 1.35 6.24 -4.35
C ALA A 22 0.89 4.88 -4.88
N ALA A 23 1.83 4.06 -5.37
CA ALA A 23 1.55 2.68 -5.78
C ALA A 23 1.05 1.83 -4.60
N LEU A 24 1.71 1.92 -3.43
CA LEU A 24 1.27 1.23 -2.20
C LEU A 24 -0.13 1.66 -1.75
N ARG A 25 -0.45 2.95 -1.83
CA ARG A 25 -1.80 3.44 -1.53
C ARG A 25 -2.84 2.86 -2.48
N ALA A 26 -2.55 2.85 -3.78
CA ALA A 26 -3.46 2.27 -4.78
C ALA A 26 -3.67 0.75 -4.57
N GLU A 27 -2.62 0.02 -4.16
CA GLU A 27 -2.74 -1.41 -3.80
C GLU A 27 -3.64 -1.63 -2.58
N VAL A 28 -3.52 -0.78 -1.54
CA VAL A 28 -4.37 -0.85 -0.34
C VAL A 28 -5.82 -0.51 -0.71
N ASP A 29 -6.05 0.55 -1.47
CA ASP A 29 -7.40 0.97 -1.89
C ASP A 29 -8.09 -0.14 -2.69
N ALA A 30 -7.38 -0.77 -3.63
CA ALA A 30 -7.90 -1.90 -4.41
C ALA A 30 -8.21 -3.12 -3.53
N ALA A 31 -7.36 -3.43 -2.55
CA ALA A 31 -7.58 -4.55 -1.64
C ALA A 31 -8.80 -4.32 -0.74
N VAL A 32 -9.00 -3.09 -0.25
CA VAL A 32 -10.17 -2.72 0.57
C VAL A 32 -11.45 -2.73 -0.26
N ALA A 33 -11.45 -2.18 -1.48
CA ALA A 33 -12.60 -2.21 -2.37
C ALA A 33 -13.05 -3.64 -2.73
N ALA A 34 -12.12 -4.60 -2.77
CA ALA A 34 -12.46 -6.00 -2.99
C ALA A 34 -13.24 -6.67 -1.84
N LEU A 35 -13.30 -6.02 -0.66
CA LEU A 35 -14.13 -6.47 0.46
C LEU A 35 -15.62 -6.13 0.26
N ASP A 36 -15.95 -5.11 -0.53
CA ASP A 36 -17.36 -4.78 -0.81
C ASP A 36 -18.06 -5.90 -1.58
N ALA A 37 -17.32 -6.66 -2.38
CA ALA A 37 -17.82 -7.82 -3.12
C ALA A 37 -17.79 -9.13 -2.30
N LEU A 38 -17.56 -9.07 -0.98
CA LEU A 38 -17.42 -10.27 -0.15
C LEU A 38 -18.78 -10.88 0.23
N ASP A 39 -19.81 -10.05 0.39
CA ASP A 39 -21.18 -10.49 0.71
C ASP A 39 -21.79 -11.36 -0.39
N ASP A 40 -21.39 -11.13 -1.64
CA ASP A 40 -21.82 -11.93 -2.80
C ASP A 40 -21.01 -13.22 -2.99
N ARG A 41 -19.98 -13.45 -2.16
CA ARG A 41 -19.06 -14.60 -2.27
C ARG A 41 -19.27 -15.64 -1.17
N PRO A 42 -18.98 -16.92 -1.45
CA PRO A 42 -19.01 -17.97 -0.44
C PRO A 42 -18.13 -17.61 0.77
N VAL A 43 -18.64 -17.85 1.98
CA VAL A 43 -17.91 -17.60 3.25
C VAL A 43 -16.55 -18.29 3.29
N ALA A 44 -16.41 -19.44 2.62
CA ALA A 44 -15.15 -20.15 2.48
C ALA A 44 -14.04 -19.33 1.79
N GLU A 45 -14.39 -18.33 0.97
CA GLU A 45 -13.45 -17.45 0.27
C GLU A 45 -13.05 -16.21 1.08
N HIS A 46 -13.79 -15.91 2.16
CA HIS A 46 -13.58 -14.72 2.98
C HIS A 46 -12.18 -14.66 3.60
N PRO A 47 -11.64 -15.75 4.19
CA PRO A 47 -10.29 -15.74 4.76
C PRO A 47 -9.22 -15.31 3.73
N ALA A 48 -9.28 -15.85 2.51
CA ALA A 48 -8.32 -15.54 1.46
C ALA A 48 -8.43 -14.08 0.96
N ALA A 49 -9.60 -13.45 1.07
CA ALA A 49 -9.76 -12.03 0.79
C ALA A 49 -9.16 -11.17 1.92
N PHE A 50 -9.44 -11.51 3.17
CA PHE A 50 -8.85 -10.81 4.31
C PHE A 50 -7.33 -10.94 4.36
N GLU A 51 -6.76 -12.11 4.07
CA GLU A 51 -5.31 -12.31 3.99
C GLU A 51 -4.64 -11.41 2.94
N ARG A 52 -5.27 -11.22 1.78
CA ARG A 52 -4.78 -10.29 0.74
C ARG A 52 -4.72 -8.85 1.24
N VAL A 53 -5.74 -8.40 1.98
CA VAL A 53 -5.75 -7.06 2.60
C VAL A 53 -4.65 -6.94 3.64
N HIS A 54 -4.49 -7.92 4.52
CA HIS A 54 -3.42 -7.92 5.53
C HIS A 54 -2.03 -7.88 4.89
N ALA A 55 -1.81 -8.63 3.80
CA ALA A 55 -0.55 -8.61 3.08
C ALA A 55 -0.27 -7.26 2.42
N ALA A 56 -1.29 -6.63 1.79
CA ALA A 56 -1.15 -5.30 1.19
C ALA A 56 -0.82 -4.23 2.25
N LEU A 57 -1.52 -4.27 3.39
CA LEU A 57 -1.26 -3.36 4.51
C LEU A 57 0.13 -3.60 5.11
N GLY A 58 0.54 -4.86 5.29
CA GLY A 58 1.87 -5.22 5.78
C GLY A 58 2.99 -4.66 4.90
N ARG A 59 2.87 -4.80 3.57
CA ARG A 59 3.82 -4.21 2.62
C ARG A 59 3.86 -2.68 2.72
N ALA A 60 2.70 -2.04 2.81
CA ALA A 60 2.61 -0.58 2.93
C ALA A 60 3.28 -0.06 4.21
N LEU A 61 3.09 -0.75 5.34
CA LEU A 61 3.69 -0.41 6.62
C LEU A 61 5.20 -0.66 6.62
N SER A 62 5.66 -1.82 6.16
CA SER A 62 7.10 -2.14 6.08
C SER A 62 7.85 -1.14 5.19
N ALA A 63 7.32 -0.82 4.01
CA ALA A 63 7.92 0.16 3.12
C ALA A 63 7.94 1.59 3.70
N GLY A 64 7.07 1.88 4.67
CA GLY A 64 7.08 3.12 5.45
C GLY A 64 8.19 3.13 6.50
N SER A 65 8.34 2.03 7.24
CA SER A 65 9.33 1.88 8.32
C SER A 65 10.78 1.79 7.83
N GLU A 66 11.03 1.29 6.62
CA GLU A 66 12.38 1.24 6.02
C GLU A 66 12.91 2.62 5.57
N ARG A 67 12.08 3.66 5.64
CA ARG A 67 12.43 5.05 5.28
C ARG A 67 12.74 5.93 6.50
N GLU A 68 12.62 5.42 7.72
CA GLU A 68 13.08 6.05 8.98
C GLU A 68 14.53 5.67 9.30
#